data_AF-A0A2R6MTF7-F1
#
_entry.id   AF-A0A2R6MTF7-F1
#
_cell.length_a   1.000
_cell.length_b   1.000
_cell.length_c   1.000
_cell.angle_alpha   90.00
_cell.angle_beta   90.00
_cell.angle_gamma   90.00
#
_symmetry.space_group_name_H-M   'P 1'
#
loop_
_entity.id
_entity.type
_entity.pdbx_description
1 polymer ?
#
loop_
_entity_poly.entity_id
_entity_poly.type
_entity_poly.pdbx_seq_one_letter_code
_entity_poly.pdbx_strand_id
1 'polypeptide(L)'
;MFGGRSTQTRRKRPWLAVVLAFVYPGLGHLYLRKWGRALLWFGMIVASTMVLIPDEAAPSGLSVESIVASAEAIPVEVSLFVLALSLLSVLDAYWLATRVNEMAQGAADTGTEARTEDCPHCGKELDEDLDFCPWCTERLVEPDDDEPTVR
;
A
#
# COMPACT_ATOMS: atom_id res chain seq x y z
N MET A 1 29.47 17.08 6.37
CA MET A 1 28.64 16.00 6.93
C MET A 1 27.24 16.09 6.30
N PHE A 2 27.10 15.64 5.06
CA PHE A 2 25.80 15.60 4.37
C PHE A 2 25.40 14.14 4.25
N GLY A 3 24.52 13.69 5.14
CA GLY A 3 23.93 12.35 5.07
C GLY A 3 22.99 12.27 3.88
N GLY A 4 23.26 11.33 2.97
CA GLY A 4 22.35 10.94 1.91
C GLY A 4 21.06 10.43 2.52
N ARG A 5 19.96 11.14 2.32
CA ARG A 5 18.63 10.62 2.62
C ARG A 5 18.26 9.66 1.50
N SER A 6 18.47 8.37 1.74
CA SER A 6 17.73 7.32 1.05
C SER A 6 16.24 7.62 1.27
N THR A 7 15.56 8.17 0.26
CA THR A 7 14.10 8.22 0.24
C THR A 7 13.59 6.79 0.05
N GLN A 8 13.66 5.99 1.12
CA GLN A 8 12.86 4.78 1.22
C GLN A 8 11.40 5.21 1.10
N THR A 9 10.80 4.93 -0.05
CA THR A 9 9.36 5.05 -0.21
C THR A 9 8.73 4.12 0.83
N ARG A 10 8.10 4.72 1.86
CA ARG A 10 7.59 4.01 3.03
C ARG A 10 6.57 2.96 2.56
N ARG A 11 6.99 1.69 2.48
CA ARG A 11 6.13 0.53 2.17
C ARG A 11 4.86 0.62 3.02
N LYS A 12 3.69 0.59 2.36
CA LYS A 12 2.40 0.67 3.03
C LYS A 12 2.12 -0.69 3.67
N ARG A 13 1.78 -0.71 4.97
CA ARG A 13 1.49 -1.96 5.68
C ARG A 13 0.08 -2.46 5.29
N PRO A 14 -0.06 -3.55 4.54
CA PRO A 14 -1.36 -3.98 4.00
C PRO A 14 -2.32 -4.43 5.10
N TRP A 15 -1.81 -5.00 6.20
CA TRP A 15 -2.63 -5.36 7.36
C TRP A 15 -3.34 -4.16 7.99
N LEU A 16 -2.71 -2.99 7.98
CA LEU A 16 -3.31 -1.75 8.49
C LEU A 16 -4.49 -1.30 7.61
N ALA A 17 -4.39 -1.50 6.29
CA ALA A 17 -5.48 -1.22 5.36
C ALA A 17 -6.68 -2.17 5.56
N VAL A 18 -6.41 -3.45 5.88
CA VAL A 18 -7.45 -4.44 6.21
C VAL A 18 -8.16 -4.08 7.51
N VAL A 19 -7.41 -3.79 8.58
CA VAL A 19 -8.01 -3.38 9.87
C VAL A 19 -8.83 -2.11 9.71
N LEU A 20 -8.34 -1.10 8.98
CA LEU A 20 -9.10 0.12 8.73
C LEU A 20 -10.34 -0.11 7.87
N ALA A 21 -10.28 -0.98 6.86
CA ALA A 21 -11.44 -1.32 6.04
C ALA A 21 -12.49 -2.11 6.83
N PHE A 22 -12.07 -2.89 7.83
CA PHE A 22 -12.97 -3.60 8.74
C PHE A 22 -13.67 -2.65 9.72
N VAL A 23 -12.95 -1.64 10.25
CA VAL A 23 -13.52 -0.65 11.19
C VAL A 23 -14.57 0.22 10.50
N TYR A 24 -14.32 0.62 9.25
CA TYR A 24 -15.29 1.36 8.47
C TYR A 24 -14.98 1.19 6.97
N PRO A 25 -15.97 0.81 6.15
CA PRO A 25 -15.69 0.61 4.74
C PRO A 25 -15.30 1.95 4.08
N GLY A 26 -14.23 1.93 3.29
CA GLY A 26 -13.64 3.13 2.69
C GLY A 26 -12.47 3.76 3.47
N LEU A 27 -12.30 3.47 4.77
CA LEU A 27 -11.15 3.97 5.55
C LEU A 27 -9.82 3.33 5.09
N GLY A 28 -9.86 2.07 4.62
CA GLY A 28 -8.72 1.44 3.96
C GLY A 28 -8.29 2.17 2.69
N HIS A 29 -9.23 2.63 1.86
CA HIS A 29 -8.95 3.39 0.63
C HIS A 29 -8.45 4.81 0.93
N LEU A 30 -8.95 5.44 1.99
CA LEU A 30 -8.43 6.71 2.51
C LEU A 30 -6.98 6.58 2.98
N TYR A 31 -6.63 5.51 3.69
CA TYR A 31 -5.24 5.22 4.08
C TYR A 31 -4.32 5.08 2.86
N LEU A 32 -4.81 4.44 1.79
CA LEU A 32 -4.10 4.32 0.52
C LEU A 32 -4.12 5.62 -0.30
N ARG A 33 -4.75 6.70 0.19
CA ARG A 33 -4.94 8.01 -0.47
C ARG A 33 -5.63 7.92 -1.85
N LYS A 34 -6.45 6.88 -2.06
CA LYS A 34 -7.21 6.67 -3.30
C LYS A 34 -8.63 7.23 -3.15
N TRP A 35 -8.73 8.56 -3.21
CA TRP A 35 -9.96 9.33 -2.97
C TRP A 35 -11.17 8.91 -3.81
N GLY A 36 -10.98 8.61 -5.10
CA GLY A 36 -12.10 8.18 -5.96
C GLY A 36 -12.75 6.87 -5.49
N ARG A 37 -11.95 5.91 -5.01
CA ARG A 37 -12.47 4.63 -4.50
C ARG A 37 -13.07 4.78 -3.11
N ALA A 38 -12.48 5.63 -2.27
CA ALA A 38 -13.07 5.97 -0.98
C ALA A 38 -14.48 6.57 -1.17
N LEU A 39 -14.64 7.53 -2.08
CA LEU A 39 -15.92 8.15 -2.38
C LEU A 39 -16.92 7.16 -2.99
N LEU A 40 -16.47 6.30 -3.90
CA LEU A 40 -17.29 5.23 -4.49
C LEU A 40 -17.85 4.30 -3.41
N TRP A 41 -16.98 3.75 -2.55
CA TRP A 41 -17.40 2.79 -1.52
C TRP A 41 -18.27 3.44 -0.44
N PHE A 42 -17.92 4.66 -0.02
CA PHE A 42 -18.75 5.45 0.90
C PHE A 42 -20.13 5.72 0.29
N GLY A 43 -20.17 6.18 -0.96
CA GLY A 43 -21.41 6.46 -1.68
C GLY A 43 -22.28 5.22 -1.86
N MET A 44 -21.68 4.07 -2.19
CA MET A 44 -22.42 2.81 -2.29
C MET A 44 -23.03 2.39 -0.96
N ILE A 45 -22.33 2.55 0.16
CA ILE A 45 -22.88 2.23 1.46
C ILE A 45 -24.02 3.18 1.82
N VAL A 46 -23.82 4.49 1.69
CA VAL A 46 -24.85 5.49 1.99
C VAL A 46 -26.09 5.22 1.14
N ALA A 47 -25.91 5.01 -0.17
CA ALA A 47 -27.01 4.69 -1.08
C ALA A 47 -27.70 3.37 -0.70
N SER A 48 -26.92 2.33 -0.37
CA SER A 48 -27.46 1.04 0.08
C SER A 48 -28.30 1.20 1.34
N THR A 49 -27.83 1.95 2.35
CA THR A 49 -28.61 2.22 3.56
C THR A 49 -29.87 3.03 3.27
N MET A 50 -29.80 4.06 2.42
CA MET A 50 -30.98 4.89 2.09
C MET A 50 -32.04 4.15 1.29
N VAL A 51 -31.65 3.15 0.50
CA VAL A 51 -32.59 2.37 -0.32
C VAL A 51 -33.15 1.16 0.45
N LEU A 52 -32.34 0.52 1.30
CA LEU A 52 -32.69 -0.74 1.95
C LEU A 52 -33.24 -0.59 3.37
N ILE A 53 -32.94 0.51 4.06
CA ILE A 53 -33.44 0.76 5.42
C ILE A 53 -34.66 1.67 5.30
N PRO A 54 -35.86 1.15 5.59
CA PRO A 54 -37.07 1.97 5.55
C PRO A 54 -37.15 2.90 6.78
N ASP A 55 -37.88 4.00 6.68
CA ASP A 55 -37.92 5.07 7.69
C ASP A 55 -38.38 4.56 9.07
N GLU A 56 -39.20 3.50 9.10
CA GLU A 56 -39.66 2.84 10.32
C GLU A 56 -38.56 2.09 11.10
N ALA A 57 -37.44 1.76 10.45
CA ALA A 57 -36.30 1.10 11.10
C ALA A 57 -35.35 2.11 11.78
N ALA A 58 -35.61 3.41 11.66
CA ALA A 58 -34.81 4.44 12.31
C ALA A 58 -34.92 4.31 13.85
N PRO A 59 -33.80 4.30 14.58
CA PRO A 59 -33.85 4.20 16.03
C PRO A 59 -34.50 5.46 16.63
N SER A 60 -35.44 5.24 17.55
CA SER A 60 -36.17 6.30 18.26
C SER A 60 -35.32 7.07 19.28
N GLY A 61 -34.06 6.67 19.46
CA GLY A 61 -33.09 7.30 20.33
C GLY A 61 -31.66 6.79 20.07
N LEU A 62 -30.69 7.35 20.79
CA LEU A 62 -29.28 6.96 20.71
C LEU A 62 -28.88 5.94 21.79
N SER A 63 -29.85 5.31 22.47
CA SER A 63 -29.56 4.33 23.52
C SER A 63 -29.13 3.00 22.89
N VAL A 64 -28.39 2.19 23.64
CA VAL A 64 -27.92 0.88 23.13
C VAL A 64 -29.12 -0.02 22.84
N GLU A 65 -30.15 0.05 23.67
CA GLU A 65 -31.39 -0.73 23.54
C GLU A 65 -32.18 -0.32 22.29
N SER A 66 -32.31 0.97 22.00
CA SER A 66 -33.01 1.44 20.80
C SER A 66 -32.28 1.04 19.53
N ILE A 67 -30.94 1.04 19.55
CA ILE A 67 -30.12 0.59 18.42
C ILE A 67 -30.28 -0.92 18.20
N VAL A 68 -30.22 -1.73 19.26
CA VAL A 68 -30.38 -3.19 19.16
C VAL A 68 -31.77 -3.56 18.66
N ALA A 69 -32.82 -2.93 19.20
CA ALA A 69 -34.19 -3.17 18.75
C ALA A 69 -34.41 -2.82 17.27
N SER A 70 -33.82 -1.72 16.79
CA SER A 70 -33.84 -1.35 15.37
C SER A 70 -33.08 -2.36 14.50
N ALA A 71 -31.96 -2.90 14.99
CA ALA A 71 -31.17 -3.90 14.27
C ALA A 71 -31.92 -5.23 14.09
N GLU A 72 -32.72 -5.66 15.08
CA GLU A 72 -33.55 -6.87 14.98
C GLU A 72 -34.67 -6.75 13.93
N ALA A 73 -35.09 -5.54 13.59
CA ALA A 73 -36.10 -5.30 12.56
C ALA A 73 -35.55 -5.42 11.13
N ILE A 74 -34.24 -5.54 10.95
CA ILE A 74 -33.61 -5.61 9.62
C ILE A 74 -33.74 -7.03 9.05
N PRO A 75 -34.33 -7.21 7.84
CA PRO A 75 -34.40 -8.51 7.19
C PRO A 75 -33.01 -9.12 6.94
N VAL A 76 -32.90 -10.45 7.09
CA VAL A 76 -31.62 -11.16 6.97
C VAL A 76 -30.99 -10.99 5.59
N GLU A 77 -31.81 -10.82 4.54
CA GLU A 77 -31.39 -10.59 3.17
C GLU A 77 -30.61 -9.28 3.03
N VAL A 78 -31.07 -8.22 3.71
CA VAL A 78 -30.39 -6.91 3.74
C VAL A 78 -29.06 -7.03 4.49
N SER A 79 -29.05 -7.73 5.62
CA SER A 79 -27.82 -7.97 6.39
C SER A 79 -26.77 -8.74 5.57
N LEU A 80 -27.18 -9.80 4.85
CA LEU A 80 -26.29 -10.58 3.98
C LEU A 80 -25.76 -9.72 2.83
N PHE A 81 -26.60 -8.88 2.23
CA PHE A 81 -26.18 -7.97 1.17
C PHE A 81 -25.13 -6.95 1.67
N VAL A 82 -25.39 -6.29 2.81
CA VAL A 82 -24.45 -5.34 3.41
C VAL A 82 -23.14 -6.03 3.81
N LEU A 83 -23.22 -7.24 4.35
CA LEU A 83 -22.05 -8.05 4.69
C LEU A 83 -21.23 -8.41 3.44
N ALA A 84 -21.87 -8.86 2.37
CA ALA A 84 -21.21 -9.14 1.09
C ALA A 84 -20.55 -7.89 0.52
N LEU A 85 -21.24 -6.75 0.54
CA LEU A 85 -20.71 -5.46 0.08
C LEU A 85 -19.48 -5.04 0.91
N SER A 86 -19.53 -5.24 2.23
CA SER A 86 -18.42 -4.95 3.14
C SER A 86 -17.21 -5.84 2.85
N LEU A 87 -17.42 -7.14 2.65
CA LEU A 87 -16.37 -8.09 2.28
C LEU A 87 -15.72 -7.72 0.95
N LEU A 88 -16.52 -7.35 -0.07
CA LEU A 88 -16.01 -6.88 -1.35
C LEU A 88 -15.17 -5.61 -1.20
N SER A 89 -15.58 -4.67 -0.34
CA SER A 89 -14.80 -3.46 -0.03
C SER A 89 -13.44 -3.81 0.61
N VAL A 90 -13.43 -4.77 1.53
CA VAL A 90 -12.20 -5.25 2.19
C VAL A 90 -11.27 -5.94 1.19
N LEU A 91 -11.79 -6.86 0.37
CA LEU A 91 -11.02 -7.54 -0.68
C LEU A 91 -10.40 -6.53 -1.65
N ASP A 92 -11.18 -5.53 -2.03
CA ASP A 92 -10.72 -4.47 -2.91
C ASP A 92 -9.58 -3.62 -2.30
N ALA A 93 -9.70 -3.26 -1.02
CA ALA A 93 -8.65 -2.56 -0.29
C ALA A 93 -7.37 -3.42 -0.17
N TYR A 94 -7.53 -4.73 0.06
CA TYR A 94 -6.41 -5.67 0.15
C TYR A 94 -5.67 -5.83 -1.18
N TRP A 95 -6.39 -6.06 -2.28
CA TRP A 95 -5.77 -6.16 -3.62
C TRP A 95 -5.09 -4.85 -4.02
N LEU A 96 -5.71 -3.72 -3.74
CA LEU A 96 -5.12 -2.41 -4.00
C LEU A 96 -3.84 -2.19 -3.18
N ALA A 97 -3.83 -2.56 -1.90
CA ALA A 97 -2.65 -2.45 -1.05
C ALA A 97 -1.51 -3.34 -1.56
N THR A 98 -1.82 -4.56 -2.01
CA THR A 98 -0.85 -5.51 -2.55
C THR A 98 -0.20 -4.98 -3.83
N ARG A 99 -1.01 -4.50 -4.79
CA ARG A 99 -0.52 -3.90 -6.04
C ARG A 99 0.37 -2.67 -5.81
N VAL A 100 0.00 -1.81 -4.86
CA VAL A 100 0.82 -0.63 -4.52
C VAL A 100 2.19 -1.05 -3.97
N ASN A 101 2.24 -2.14 -3.20
CA ASN A 101 3.48 -2.68 -2.67
C ASN A 101 4.34 -3.37 -3.74
N GLU A 102 3.73 -4.09 -4.69
CA GLU A 102 4.41 -4.68 -5.85
C GLU A 102 5.04 -3.60 -6.74
N MET A 103 4.30 -2.54 -7.06
CA MET A 103 4.81 -1.40 -7.84
C MET A 103 5.97 -0.69 -7.12
N ALA A 104 5.91 -0.59 -5.79
CA ALA A 104 7.00 0.00 -5.00
C ALA A 104 8.26 -0.89 -4.96
N GLN A 105 8.10 -2.21 -5.09
CA GLN A 105 9.22 -3.15 -5.20
C GLN A 105 9.82 -3.14 -6.61
N GLY A 106 9.00 -3.22 -7.65
CA GLY A 106 9.49 -3.13 -9.04
C GLY A 106 10.20 -1.81 -9.35
N ALA A 107 9.76 -0.69 -8.77
CA ALA A 107 10.47 0.58 -8.89
C ALA A 107 11.82 0.61 -8.15
N ALA A 108 11.98 -0.19 -7.09
CA ALA A 108 13.26 -0.35 -6.38
C ALA A 108 14.20 -1.31 -7.11
N ASP A 109 13.65 -2.28 -7.85
CA ASP A 109 14.36 -3.29 -8.63
C ASP A 109 14.82 -2.76 -10.00
N THR A 110 14.08 -1.81 -10.59
CA THR A 110 14.49 -1.10 -11.82
C THR A 110 15.55 -0.03 -11.58
N GLY A 111 15.84 0.31 -10.32
CA GLY A 111 17.13 0.90 -9.98
C GLY A 111 18.06 -0.28 -9.79
N THR A 112 18.84 -0.61 -10.84
CA THR A 112 19.87 -1.64 -10.88
C THR A 112 20.24 -2.15 -9.49
N GLU A 113 20.05 -3.45 -9.23
CA GLU A 113 20.74 -4.12 -8.12
C GLU A 113 22.25 -3.99 -8.37
N ALA A 114 22.78 -2.81 -8.09
CA ALA A 114 24.18 -2.48 -8.09
C ALA A 114 24.80 -3.42 -7.06
N ARG A 115 25.43 -4.48 -7.58
CA ARG A 115 26.32 -5.30 -6.78
C ARG A 115 27.32 -4.34 -6.17
N THR A 116 27.14 -4.10 -4.88
CA THR A 116 27.81 -3.03 -4.17
C THR A 116 29.06 -3.62 -3.58
N GLU A 117 30.21 -3.23 -4.10
CA GLU A 117 31.50 -3.58 -3.54
C GLU A 117 32.11 -2.40 -2.79
N ASP A 118 33.01 -2.67 -1.85
CA ASP A 118 33.67 -1.61 -1.11
C ASP A 118 34.83 -1.05 -1.92
N CYS A 119 34.86 0.27 -2.12
CA CYS A 119 35.97 0.92 -2.81
C CYS A 119 37.31 0.61 -2.12
N PRO A 120 38.30 0.01 -2.79
CA PRO A 120 39.55 -0.44 -2.16
C PRO A 120 40.42 0.71 -1.63
N HIS A 121 40.17 1.94 -2.06
CA HIS A 121 40.92 3.12 -1.65
C HIS A 121 40.34 3.80 -0.40
N CYS A 122 39.01 3.89 -0.28
CA CYS A 122 38.36 4.65 0.78
C CYS A 122 37.34 3.88 1.64
N GLY A 123 37.10 2.60 1.30
CA GLY A 123 36.24 1.68 2.04
C GLY A 123 34.78 2.08 2.13
N LYS A 124 34.27 2.83 1.14
CA LYS A 124 32.84 3.18 1.05
C LYS A 124 32.18 2.38 -0.06
N GLU A 125 30.90 2.08 0.16
CA GLU A 125 30.03 1.39 -0.80
C GLU A 125 30.07 2.10 -2.16
N LEU A 126 30.35 1.30 -3.18
CA LEU A 126 30.57 1.68 -4.56
C LEU A 126 29.81 0.72 -5.46
N ASP A 127 29.21 1.28 -6.50
CA ASP A 127 28.50 0.54 -7.54
C ASP A 127 29.53 -0.03 -8.54
N GLU A 128 29.46 -1.32 -8.83
CA GLU A 128 30.31 -2.05 -9.80
C GLU A 128 30.29 -1.38 -11.20
N ASP A 129 29.21 -0.67 -11.56
CA ASP A 129 29.06 -0.02 -12.88
C ASP A 129 29.72 1.37 -13.00
N LEU A 130 30.44 1.84 -11.96
CA LEU A 130 31.07 3.17 -11.95
C LEU A 130 32.59 3.10 -12.15
N ASP A 131 33.09 3.69 -13.24
CA ASP A 131 34.54 3.84 -13.53
C ASP A 131 35.28 4.79 -12.57
N PHE A 132 34.57 5.43 -11.64
CA PHE A 132 35.13 6.34 -10.66
C PHE A 132 34.35 6.34 -9.34
N CYS A 133 35.05 6.51 -8.22
CA CYS A 133 34.44 6.59 -6.91
C CYS A 133 33.89 8.01 -6.64
N PRO A 134 32.57 8.21 -6.43
CA PRO A 134 31.98 9.53 -6.17
C PRO A 134 32.45 10.17 -4.85
N TRP A 135 33.03 9.37 -3.95
CA TRP A 135 33.35 9.81 -2.61
C TRP A 135 34.78 10.32 -2.43
N CYS A 136 35.75 9.63 -3.03
CA CYS A 136 37.17 10.02 -2.96
C CYS A 136 37.70 10.49 -4.31
N THR A 137 36.91 10.41 -5.38
CA THR A 137 37.29 10.82 -6.74
C THR A 137 38.40 9.94 -7.34
N GLU A 138 38.62 8.75 -6.79
CA GLU A 138 39.56 7.77 -7.33
C GLU A 138 38.99 7.16 -8.62
N ARG A 139 39.83 6.95 -9.64
CA ARG A 139 39.41 6.24 -10.85
C ARG A 139 39.58 4.75 -10.64
N LEU A 140 38.58 3.98 -11.03
CA LEU A 140 38.53 2.55 -10.83
C LEU A 140 38.90 1.92 -12.17
N VAL A 141 39.96 1.13 -12.17
CA VAL A 141 40.38 0.40 -13.35
C VAL A 141 39.62 -0.91 -13.31
N GLU A 142 38.72 -1.13 -14.27
CA GLU A 142 38.12 -2.44 -14.47
C GLU A 142 39.27 -3.46 -14.59
N PRO A 143 39.22 -4.60 -13.89
CA PRO A 143 40.19 -5.65 -14.13
C PRO A 143 40.01 -6.09 -15.58
N ASP A 144 40.95 -5.69 -16.43
CA ASP A 144 41.04 -6.15 -17.82
C ASP A 144 40.87 -7.68 -17.81
N ASP A 145 39.80 -8.17 -18.43
CA ASP A 145 39.75 -9.56 -18.88
C ASP A 145 40.90 -9.70 -19.90
N ASP A 146 42.05 -10.18 -19.42
CA ASP A 146 43.27 -10.44 -20.17
C ASP A 146 42.97 -11.06 -21.55
N GLU A 147 43.00 -10.25 -22.61
CA GLU A 147 43.49 -10.71 -23.91
C GLU A 147 45.03 -10.70 -23.82
N PRO A 148 45.72 -11.86 -23.89
CA PRO A 148 46.45 -12.13 -25.13
C PRO A 148 46.73 -13.63 -25.40
N THR A 149 46.52 -14.10 -26.64
CA THR A 149 47.58 -14.89 -27.30
C THR A 149 47.60 -14.64 -28.80
N VAL A 150 48.52 -13.77 -29.21
CA VAL A 150 49.17 -13.81 -30.52
C VAL A 150 49.94 -15.14 -30.63
N ARG A 151 49.66 -15.93 -31.67
CA ARG A 151 50.61 -16.87 -32.28
C ARG A 151 50.33 -17.03 -33.76
#